data_AF-A0A847P0Y7-F1
#
_entry.id   AF-A0A847P0Y7-F1
#
_cell.length_a   1.000
_cell.length_b   1.000
_cell.length_c   1.000
_cell.angle_alpha   90.00
_cell.angle_beta   90.00
_cell.angle_gamma   90.00
#
_symmetry.space_group_name_H-M   'P 1'
#
loop_
_entity.id
_entity.type
_entity.pdbx_description
1 polymer ?
#
loop_
_entity_poly.entity_id
_entity_poly.type
_entity_poly.pdbx_seq_one_letter_code
_entity_poly.pdbx_strand_id
1 'polypeptide(L)'
;MMRLDSQKIARLLEIIERNKWEKLRQEAENKETERIALEEQAEDLEPKDVKLVLYAAPTPLTDSLVNTLSRETVITVFDDPERLISFCNKYQIKFVLLDLDPPCSIHIAFDIFSALKIIDHSITFFACAKRIGLKEKQYLLKNDVTILEKPILRKHIEWITLQINRQYNLDNEPDTF
;
A
#
# COMPACT_ATOMS: atom_id res chain seq x y z
N MET A 1 -22.18 -26.77 -43.17
CA MET A 1 -22.40 -25.78 -42.10
C MET A 1 -22.84 -26.54 -40.85
N MET A 2 -21.91 -26.87 -39.93
CA MET A 2 -22.24 -27.59 -38.70
C MET A 2 -23.01 -26.66 -37.76
N ARG A 3 -24.29 -26.93 -37.55
CA ARG A 3 -25.07 -26.24 -36.50
C ARG A 3 -24.60 -26.77 -35.14
N LEU A 4 -24.00 -25.90 -34.35
CA LEU A 4 -23.67 -26.20 -32.96
C LEU A 4 -24.95 -26.49 -32.17
N ASP A 5 -24.92 -27.60 -31.44
CA ASP A 5 -26.03 -28.11 -30.63
C ASP A 5 -26.29 -27.16 -29.45
N SER A 6 -27.31 -26.30 -29.61
CA SER A 6 -27.68 -25.24 -28.66
C SER A 6 -27.86 -25.72 -27.21
N GLN A 7 -28.25 -26.98 -27.01
CA GLN A 7 -28.41 -27.58 -25.68
C GLN A 7 -27.06 -27.89 -25.01
N LYS A 8 -26.03 -28.25 -25.79
CA LYS A 8 -24.68 -28.47 -25.27
C LYS A 8 -24.00 -27.16 -24.89
N ILE A 9 -24.26 -26.08 -25.64
CA ILE A 9 -23.76 -24.73 -25.29
C ILE A 9 -24.39 -24.23 -24.00
N ALA A 10 -25.71 -24.40 -23.83
CA ALA A 10 -26.39 -24.01 -22.60
C ALA A 10 -25.84 -24.73 -21.35
N ARG A 11 -25.63 -26.06 -21.45
CA ARG A 11 -25.00 -26.84 -20.36
C ARG A 11 -23.57 -26.40 -20.04
N LEU A 12 -22.78 -26.04 -21.06
CA LEU A 12 -21.41 -25.56 -20.85
C LEU A 12 -21.40 -24.20 -20.13
N LEU A 13 -22.31 -23.29 -20.49
CA LEU A 13 -22.44 -22.00 -19.81
C LEU A 13 -22.86 -22.17 -18.34
N GLU A 14 -23.78 -23.09 -18.07
CA GLU A 14 -24.23 -23.42 -16.71
C GLU A 14 -23.08 -23.98 -15.84
N ILE A 15 -22.23 -24.84 -16.42
CA ILE A 15 -21.03 -25.36 -15.74
C ILE A 15 -20.02 -24.24 -15.47
N ILE A 16 -19.81 -23.32 -16.43
CA ILE A 16 -18.89 -22.18 -16.27
C ILE A 16 -19.38 -21.24 -15.17
N GLU A 17 -20.67 -20.93 -15.13
CA GLU A 17 -21.26 -20.08 -14.07
C GLU A 17 -21.14 -20.74 -12.71
N ARG A 18 -21.44 -22.04 -12.58
CA ARG A 18 -21.29 -22.77 -11.33
C ARG A 18 -19.85 -22.77 -10.82
N ASN A 19 -18.89 -23.04 -11.70
CA ASN A 19 -17.47 -23.03 -11.34
C ASN A 19 -16.96 -21.63 -10.97
N LYS A 20 -17.51 -20.57 -11.60
CA LYS A 20 -17.20 -19.18 -11.25
C LYS A 20 -17.69 -18.85 -9.83
N TRP A 21 -18.89 -19.28 -9.46
CA TRP A 21 -19.43 -19.09 -8.11
C TRP A 21 -18.67 -19.88 -7.05
N GLU A 22 -18.27 -21.12 -7.37
CA GLU A 22 -17.49 -21.97 -6.47
C GLU A 22 -16.08 -21.41 -6.23
N LYS A 23 -15.45 -20.87 -7.28
CA LYS A 23 -14.16 -20.15 -7.17
C LYS A 23 -14.29 -18.86 -6.35
N LEU A 24 -15.34 -18.06 -6.57
CA LEU A 24 -15.59 -16.86 -5.78
C LEU A 24 -15.87 -17.17 -4.31
N ARG A 25 -16.53 -18.30 -4.02
CA ARG A 25 -16.80 -18.76 -2.65
C ARG A 25 -15.53 -19.23 -1.95
N GLN A 26 -14.66 -19.99 -2.64
CA GLN A 26 -13.34 -20.36 -2.11
C GLN A 26 -12.44 -19.13 -1.90
N GLU A 27 -12.48 -18.14 -2.79
CA GLU A 27 -11.77 -16.87 -2.62
C GLU A 27 -12.30 -16.06 -1.42
N ALA A 28 -13.60 -16.15 -1.11
CA ALA A 28 -14.18 -15.53 0.08
C ALA A 28 -13.82 -16.28 1.38
N GLU A 29 -13.87 -17.62 1.39
CA GLU A 29 -13.48 -18.46 2.53
C GLU A 29 -11.98 -18.35 2.84
N ASN A 30 -11.12 -18.29 1.81
CA ASN A 30 -9.69 -18.06 1.99
C ASN A 30 -9.40 -16.64 2.53
N LYS A 31 -10.15 -15.62 2.08
CA LYS A 31 -10.04 -14.27 2.64
C LYS A 31 -10.45 -14.23 4.11
N GLU A 32 -11.52 -14.92 4.50
CA GLU A 32 -11.97 -15.01 5.89
C GLU A 32 -10.92 -15.69 6.77
N THR A 33 -10.32 -16.78 6.27
CA THR A 33 -9.27 -17.53 6.98
C THR A 33 -7.96 -16.74 7.10
N GLU A 34 -7.56 -16.00 6.06
CA GLU A 34 -6.43 -15.05 6.13
C GLU A 34 -6.74 -13.90 7.10
N ARG A 35 -7.99 -13.46 7.21
CA ARG A 35 -8.42 -12.41 8.13
C ARG A 35 -8.30 -12.84 9.59
N ILE A 36 -8.74 -14.06 9.92
CA ILE A 36 -8.64 -14.64 11.26
C ILE A 36 -7.17 -14.82 11.67
N ALA A 37 -6.31 -15.29 10.74
CA ALA A 37 -4.88 -15.43 11.02
C ALA A 37 -4.14 -14.08 11.16
N LEU A 38 -4.63 -13.01 10.51
CA LEU A 38 -4.13 -11.64 10.68
C LEU A 38 -4.64 -10.98 11.98
N GLU A 39 -5.87 -11.28 12.40
CA GLU A 39 -6.45 -10.78 13.67
C GLU A 39 -5.75 -11.41 14.89
N GLU A 40 -5.34 -12.67 14.83
CA GLU A 40 -4.58 -13.34 15.92
C GLU A 40 -3.13 -12.82 16.07
N GLN A 41 -2.58 -12.07 15.11
CA GLN A 41 -1.27 -11.40 15.24
C GLN A 41 -1.36 -9.94 15.71
N ALA A 42 -2.56 -9.36 15.80
CA ALA A 42 -2.76 -7.92 16.02
C ALA A 42 -2.93 -7.49 17.49
N GLU A 43 -2.95 -8.42 18.45
CA GLU A 43 -3.29 -8.10 19.85
C GLU A 43 -2.22 -7.27 20.62
N ASP A 44 -0.99 -7.10 20.09
CA ASP A 44 0.11 -6.40 20.80
C ASP A 44 0.72 -5.19 20.05
N LEU A 45 0.17 -4.74 18.91
CA LEU A 45 0.76 -3.62 18.15
C LEU A 45 0.21 -2.26 18.62
N GLU A 46 1.10 -1.38 19.07
CA GLU A 46 0.79 0.00 19.43
C GLU A 46 1.07 0.98 18.26
N PRO A 47 0.45 2.17 18.24
CA PRO A 47 0.73 3.20 17.24
C PRO A 47 2.21 3.58 17.07
N LYS A 48 3.02 3.42 18.11
CA LYS A 48 4.47 3.69 18.10
C LYS A 48 5.27 2.67 17.29
N ASP A 49 4.70 1.49 17.05
CA ASP A 49 5.37 0.40 16.35
C ASP A 49 5.25 0.54 14.82
N VAL A 50 4.43 1.49 14.36
CA VAL A 50 4.25 1.80 12.93
C VAL A 50 5.55 2.33 12.33
N LYS A 51 6.02 1.64 11.29
CA LYS A 51 7.25 2.02 10.56
C LYS A 51 6.97 2.74 9.25
N LEU A 52 5.81 2.49 8.65
CA LEU A 52 5.40 3.05 7.36
C LEU A 52 3.96 3.59 7.44
N VAL A 53 3.75 4.80 6.94
CA VAL A 53 2.41 5.38 6.77
C VAL A 53 2.08 5.48 5.29
N LEU A 54 0.90 5.02 4.89
CA LEU A 54 0.38 5.14 3.54
C LEU A 54 -0.75 6.16 3.48
N TYR A 55 -0.63 7.16 2.60
CA TYR A 55 -1.75 7.97 2.16
C TYR A 55 -2.40 7.29 0.94
N ALA A 56 -3.60 6.76 1.11
CA ALA A 56 -4.36 6.17 0.02
C ALA A 56 -5.85 6.14 0.34
N ALA A 57 -6.67 6.32 -0.70
CA ALA A 57 -8.10 6.10 -0.60
C ALA A 57 -8.42 4.60 -0.48
N PRO A 58 -9.53 4.23 0.19
CA PRO A 58 -9.92 2.83 0.35
C PRO A 58 -10.32 2.23 -0.99
N THR A 59 -9.48 1.35 -1.53
CA THR A 59 -9.72 0.63 -2.78
C THR A 59 -9.19 -0.79 -2.69
N PRO A 60 -9.68 -1.74 -3.52
CA PRO A 60 -9.14 -3.10 -3.55
C PRO A 60 -7.63 -3.17 -3.87
N LEU A 61 -7.10 -2.17 -4.58
CA LEU A 61 -5.67 -2.06 -4.86
C LEU A 61 -4.90 -1.63 -3.61
N THR A 62 -5.45 -0.70 -2.84
CA THR A 62 -4.91 -0.28 -1.54
C THR A 62 -4.88 -1.47 -0.58
N ASP A 63 -5.97 -2.21 -0.46
CA ASP A 63 -6.06 -3.38 0.42
C ASP A 63 -5.01 -4.44 0.05
N SER A 64 -4.84 -4.71 -1.25
CA SER A 64 -3.82 -5.63 -1.75
C SER A 64 -2.39 -5.17 -1.43
N LEU A 65 -2.13 -3.87 -1.60
CA LEU A 65 -0.83 -3.27 -1.27
C LEU A 65 -0.54 -3.36 0.22
N VAL A 66 -1.52 -3.03 1.06
CA VAL A 66 -1.44 -3.13 2.53
C VAL A 66 -1.19 -4.55 2.96
N ASN A 67 -1.95 -5.52 2.44
CA ASN A 67 -1.76 -6.94 2.75
C ASN A 67 -0.38 -7.48 2.38
N THR A 68 0.25 -6.89 1.36
CA THR A 68 1.61 -7.28 0.95
C THR A 68 2.66 -6.61 1.84
N LEU A 69 2.47 -5.33 2.17
CA LEU A 69 3.39 -4.57 3.03
C LEU A 69 3.32 -5.04 4.49
N SER A 70 2.14 -5.35 5.01
CA SER A 70 1.93 -5.76 6.40
C SER A 70 2.63 -7.07 6.77
N ARG A 71 2.91 -7.93 5.77
CA ARG A 71 3.70 -9.15 5.93
C ARG A 71 5.19 -8.87 6.18
N GLU A 72 5.66 -7.68 5.82
CA GLU A 72 7.08 -7.31 5.78
C GLU A 72 7.41 -6.15 6.75
N THR A 73 6.41 -5.31 7.08
CA THR A 73 6.58 -4.14 7.95
C THR A 73 5.26 -3.74 8.63
N VAL A 74 5.35 -3.04 9.76
CA VAL A 74 4.16 -2.48 10.44
C VAL A 74 3.74 -1.22 9.70
N ILE A 75 2.59 -1.28 9.03
CA ILE A 75 2.04 -0.22 8.20
C ILE A 75 0.68 0.23 8.70
N THR A 76 0.39 1.52 8.57
CA THR A 76 -0.96 2.06 8.73
C THR A 76 -1.36 2.90 7.51
N VAL A 77 -2.66 3.10 7.32
CA VAL A 77 -3.23 3.79 6.16
C VAL A 77 -4.15 4.91 6.61
N PHE A 78 -4.05 6.05 5.93
CA PHE A 78 -4.97 7.16 6.09
C PHE A 78 -5.48 7.63 4.72
N ASP A 79 -6.78 7.95 4.67
CA ASP A 79 -7.42 8.68 3.60
C ASP A 79 -7.61 10.17 3.94
N ASP A 80 -7.50 10.52 5.22
CA ASP A 80 -7.56 11.88 5.76
C ASP A 80 -6.15 12.50 5.95
N PRO A 81 -5.83 13.60 5.24
CA PRO A 81 -4.52 14.25 5.30
C PRO A 81 -4.15 14.77 6.69
N GLU A 82 -5.10 15.35 7.44
CA GLU A 82 -4.83 15.98 8.73
C GLU A 82 -4.48 14.94 9.80
N ARG A 83 -5.23 13.83 9.83
CA ARG A 83 -4.95 12.68 10.69
C ARG A 83 -3.60 12.08 10.39
N LEU A 84 -3.26 11.91 9.10
CA LEU A 84 -1.95 11.42 8.69
C LEU A 84 -0.83 12.32 9.22
N ILE A 85 -0.93 13.63 8.98
CA ILE A 85 0.10 14.59 9.40
C ILE A 85 0.25 14.59 10.93
N SER A 86 -0.87 14.62 11.66
CA SER A 86 -0.86 14.57 13.12
C SER A 86 -0.25 13.27 13.65
N PHE A 87 -0.52 12.14 12.98
CA PHE A 87 0.02 10.84 13.35
C PHE A 87 1.53 10.79 13.15
N CYS A 88 2.01 11.19 11.97
CA CYS A 88 3.43 11.24 11.64
C CYS A 88 4.21 12.12 12.62
N ASN A 89 3.67 13.30 12.97
CA ASN A 89 4.30 14.20 13.93
C ASN A 89 4.34 13.61 15.34
N LYS A 90 3.22 13.03 15.81
CA LYS A 90 3.10 12.49 17.18
C LYS A 90 4.01 11.28 17.40
N TYR A 91 4.11 10.39 16.42
CA TYR A 91 4.84 9.13 16.53
C TYR A 91 6.20 9.15 15.81
N GLN A 92 6.65 10.33 15.34
CA GLN A 92 7.94 10.53 14.67
C GLN A 92 8.19 9.55 13.50
N ILE A 93 7.15 9.34 12.69
CA ILE A 93 7.21 8.39 11.57
C ILE A 93 8.23 8.85 10.53
N LYS A 94 9.16 7.96 10.17
CA LYS A 94 10.25 8.24 9.22
C LYS A 94 9.94 7.92 7.76
N PHE A 95 8.93 7.08 7.49
CA PHE A 95 8.62 6.63 6.13
C PHE A 95 7.16 6.87 5.78
N VAL A 96 6.95 7.55 4.65
CA VAL A 96 5.61 7.85 4.13
C VAL A 96 5.52 7.46 2.66
N LEU A 97 4.50 6.68 2.32
CA LEU A 97 4.14 6.32 0.95
C LEU A 97 2.88 7.10 0.54
N LEU A 98 2.93 7.78 -0.60
CA LEU A 98 1.83 8.60 -1.12
C LEU A 98 1.25 7.99 -2.39
N ASP A 99 -0.05 7.70 -2.40
CA ASP A 99 -0.76 7.37 -3.62
C ASP A 99 -1.16 8.65 -4.37
N LEU A 100 -0.73 8.78 -5.62
CA LEU A 100 -0.99 9.93 -6.48
C LEU A 100 -2.12 9.69 -7.51
N ASP A 101 -2.60 8.45 -7.64
CA ASP A 101 -3.64 8.14 -8.61
C ASP A 101 -5.05 8.36 -8.02
N PRO A 102 -6.05 8.71 -8.86
CA PRO A 102 -7.44 8.72 -8.44
C PRO A 102 -7.86 7.38 -7.80
N PRO A 103 -8.64 7.40 -6.71
CA PRO A 103 -9.42 8.54 -6.22
C PRO A 103 -8.65 9.52 -5.31
N CYS A 104 -7.36 9.30 -5.05
CA CYS A 104 -6.52 10.30 -4.39
C CYS A 104 -6.30 11.52 -5.30
N SER A 105 -6.09 12.67 -4.68
CA SER A 105 -5.69 13.89 -5.38
C SER A 105 -4.18 14.08 -5.27
N ILE A 106 -3.51 14.21 -6.41
CA ILE A 106 -2.07 14.52 -6.46
C ILE A 106 -1.73 15.82 -5.72
N HIS A 107 -2.63 16.81 -5.75
CA HIS A 107 -2.43 18.08 -5.04
C HIS A 107 -2.46 17.86 -3.53
N ILE A 108 -3.39 17.07 -3.02
CA ILE A 108 -3.46 16.75 -1.59
C ILE A 108 -2.22 15.96 -1.15
N ALA A 109 -1.77 15.00 -1.96
CA ALA A 109 -0.53 14.28 -1.68
C ALA A 109 0.69 15.22 -1.61
N PHE A 110 0.73 16.26 -2.45
CA PHE A 110 1.78 17.28 -2.41
C PHE A 110 1.66 18.21 -1.20
N ASP A 111 0.45 18.52 -0.76
CA ASP A 111 0.21 19.27 0.47
C ASP A 111 0.70 18.48 1.70
N ILE A 112 0.41 17.17 1.75
CA ILE A 112 0.93 16.25 2.78
C ILE A 112 2.46 16.24 2.77
N PHE A 113 3.06 16.04 1.59
CA PHE A 113 4.52 16.05 1.42
C PHE A 113 5.14 17.35 1.95
N SER A 114 4.59 18.50 1.56
CA SER A 114 5.11 19.80 1.94
C SER A 114 4.98 20.04 3.44
N ALA A 115 3.81 19.74 4.01
CA ALA A 115 3.55 19.90 5.44
C ALA A 115 4.49 19.04 6.29
N LEU A 116 4.64 17.76 5.94
CA LEU A 116 5.51 16.84 6.66
C LEU A 116 7.00 17.18 6.52
N LYS A 117 7.44 17.62 5.34
CA LYS A 117 8.83 18.08 5.15
C LYS A 117 9.17 19.34 5.94
N ILE A 118 8.19 20.21 6.21
CA ILE A 118 8.37 21.37 7.09
C ILE A 118 8.51 20.93 8.56
N ILE A 119 7.76 19.91 8.96
CA ILE A 119 7.77 19.39 10.34
C ILE A 119 9.05 18.59 10.63
N ASP A 120 9.39 17.64 9.76
CA ASP A 120 10.59 16.80 9.89
C ASP A 120 11.21 16.56 8.50
N HIS A 121 12.36 17.18 8.27
CA HIS A 121 13.12 17.04 7.03
C HIS A 121 13.67 15.62 6.80
N SER A 122 13.81 14.81 7.86
CA SER A 122 14.34 13.45 7.80
C SER A 122 13.35 12.41 7.29
N ILE A 123 12.07 12.76 7.13
CA ILE A 123 11.06 11.85 6.58
C ILE A 123 11.45 11.46 5.14
N THR A 124 11.53 10.17 4.90
CA THR A 124 11.74 9.58 3.58
C THR A 124 10.39 9.33 2.92
N PHE A 125 10.25 9.81 1.68
CA PHE A 125 9.01 9.70 0.92
C PHE A 125 9.14 8.73 -0.24
N PHE A 126 8.10 7.92 -0.38
CA PHE A 126 7.80 7.14 -1.56
C PHE A 126 6.52 7.68 -2.19
N ALA A 127 6.43 7.67 -3.51
CA ALA A 127 5.22 8.02 -4.22
C ALA A 127 4.86 6.89 -5.19
N CYS A 128 3.61 6.46 -5.24
CA CYS A 128 3.14 5.49 -6.22
C CYS A 128 2.14 6.13 -7.19
N ALA A 129 2.35 5.90 -8.49
CA ALA A 129 1.46 6.40 -9.53
C ALA A 129 1.50 5.52 -10.78
N LYS A 130 0.38 5.37 -11.48
CA LYS A 130 0.33 4.75 -12.81
C LYS A 130 0.83 5.71 -13.89
N ARG A 131 0.50 6.99 -13.75
CA ARG A 131 0.97 8.06 -14.63
C ARG A 131 1.24 9.29 -13.80
N ILE A 132 2.40 9.90 -14.00
CA ILE A 132 2.77 11.16 -13.39
C ILE A 132 3.18 12.14 -14.50
N GLY A 133 2.71 13.38 -14.40
CA GLY A 133 3.12 14.42 -15.34
C GLY A 133 4.62 14.73 -15.19
N LEU A 134 5.22 15.24 -16.26
CA LEU A 134 6.67 15.48 -16.29
C LEU A 134 7.11 16.47 -15.21
N LYS A 135 6.31 17.52 -14.97
CA LYS A 135 6.61 18.56 -13.97
C LYS A 135 6.55 18.00 -12.56
N GLU A 136 5.51 17.23 -12.27
CA GLU A 136 5.28 16.57 -10.99
C GLU A 136 6.41 15.56 -10.71
N LYS A 137 6.79 14.76 -11.72
CA LYS A 137 7.90 13.82 -11.64
C LYS A 137 9.22 14.53 -11.33
N GLN A 138 9.52 15.62 -12.04
CA GLN A 138 10.74 16.41 -11.80
C GLN A 138 10.75 17.04 -10.41
N TYR A 139 9.61 17.54 -9.94
CA TYR A 139 9.48 18.12 -8.60
C TYR A 139 9.77 17.07 -7.52
N LEU A 140 9.14 15.90 -7.60
CA LEU A 140 9.35 14.81 -6.63
C LEU A 140 10.81 14.33 -6.60
N LEU A 141 11.40 14.10 -7.78
CA LEU A 141 12.80 13.67 -7.87
C LEU A 141 13.79 14.70 -7.33
N LYS A 142 13.52 16.00 -7.53
CA LYS A 142 14.34 17.09 -6.97
C LYS A 142 14.30 17.18 -5.44
N ASN A 143 13.28 16.58 -4.82
CA ASN A 143 13.10 16.55 -3.37
C ASN A 143 13.32 15.14 -2.80
N ASP A 144 14.15 14.34 -3.48
CA ASP A 144 14.56 12.99 -3.05
C ASP A 144 13.39 12.02 -2.80
N VAL A 145 12.24 12.24 -3.46
CA VAL A 145 11.10 11.32 -3.40
C VAL A 145 11.32 10.17 -4.38
N THR A 146 11.25 8.94 -3.89
CA THR A 146 11.34 7.77 -4.76
C THR A 146 9.99 7.47 -5.39
N ILE A 147 9.94 7.41 -6.71
CA ILE A 147 8.72 7.19 -7.47
C ILE A 147 8.61 5.72 -7.89
N LEU A 148 7.52 5.08 -7.50
CA LEU A 148 7.17 3.70 -7.81
C LEU A 148 6.06 3.70 -8.87
N GLU A 149 6.41 3.29 -10.09
CA GLU A 149 5.42 3.18 -11.16
C GLU A 149 4.52 1.96 -10.94
N LYS A 150 3.20 2.18 -10.94
CA LYS A 150 2.22 1.09 -10.84
C LYS A 150 2.16 0.30 -12.15
N PRO A 151 2.04 -1.04 -12.12
CA PRO A 151 1.73 -1.87 -10.96
C PRO A 151 2.91 -2.03 -9.98
N ILE A 152 2.61 -1.97 -8.68
CA ILE A 152 3.60 -2.19 -7.64
C ILE A 152 3.91 -3.68 -7.56
N LEU A 153 5.17 -4.02 -7.87
CA LEU A 153 5.65 -5.40 -7.87
C LEU A 153 6.28 -5.73 -6.53
N ARG A 154 6.34 -7.03 -6.19
CA ARG A 154 6.95 -7.53 -4.96
C ARG A 154 8.37 -7.00 -4.72
N LYS A 155 9.19 -6.89 -5.78
CA LYS A 155 10.54 -6.30 -5.69
C LYS A 155 10.57 -4.85 -5.18
N HIS A 156 9.50 -4.07 -5.42
CA HIS A 156 9.40 -2.71 -4.90
C HIS A 156 9.10 -2.75 -3.40
N ILE A 157 8.24 -3.68 -2.96
CA ILE A 157 7.92 -3.89 -1.55
C ILE A 157 9.16 -4.33 -0.78
N GLU A 158 9.86 -5.35 -1.27
CA GLU A 158 11.12 -5.82 -0.68
C GLU A 158 12.16 -4.70 -0.57
N TRP A 159 12.25 -3.84 -1.58
CA TRP A 159 13.14 -2.70 -1.56
C TRP A 159 12.76 -1.64 -0.51
N ILE A 160 11.47 -1.28 -0.41
CA ILE A 160 10.97 -0.35 0.61
C ILE A 160 11.27 -0.90 2.01
N THR A 161 10.91 -2.16 2.26
CA THR A 161 11.16 -2.83 3.55
C THR A 161 12.64 -2.86 3.89
N LEU A 162 13.51 -3.11 2.90
CA LEU A 162 14.96 -3.07 3.10
C LEU A 162 15.44 -1.67 3.50
N GLN A 163 14.92 -0.60 2.89
CA GLN A 163 15.26 0.78 3.29
C GLN A 163 14.81 1.06 4.72
N ILE A 164 13.58 0.67 5.07
CA ILE A 164 13.03 0.83 6.42
C ILE A 164 13.94 0.13 7.43
N ASN A 165 14.20 -1.16 7.24
CA ASN A 165 14.99 -1.96 8.19
C ASN A 165 16.43 -1.46 8.32
N ARG A 166 17.05 -0.99 7.24
CA ARG A 166 18.40 -0.39 7.31
C ARG A 166 18.43 0.84 8.20
N GLN A 167 17.47 1.75 8.02
CA GLN A 167 17.42 2.98 8.82
C GLN A 167 17.17 2.67 10.30
N TYR A 168 16.19 1.81 10.60
CA TYR A 168 15.91 1.42 11.99
C TYR A 168 17.07 0.66 12.64
N ASN A 169 17.84 -0.13 11.89
CA ASN A 169 19.03 -0.77 12.45
C ASN A 169 20.13 0.25 12.77
N LEU A 170 20.34 1.25 11.92
CA LEU A 170 21.30 2.34 12.18
C LEU A 170 20.92 3.17 13.40
N ASP A 171 19.63 3.47 13.57
CA ASP A 171 19.14 4.27 14.69
C ASP A 171 19.19 3.51 16.04
N ASN A 172 19.37 2.18 16.02
CA ASN A 172 19.39 1.32 17.21
C ASN A 172 20.76 0.66 17.48
N GLU A 173 21.78 0.94 16.67
CA GLU A 173 23.15 0.55 17.04
C GLU A 173 23.59 1.39 18.25
N PRO A 174 23.97 0.77 19.39
CA PRO A 174 24.47 1.53 20.52
C PRO A 174 25.76 2.23 20.08
N ASP A 175 25.85 3.53 20.32
CA ASP A 175 27.06 4.32 20.17
C ASP A 175 28.23 3.62 20.91
N THR A 176 29.00 2.82 20.19
CA THR A 176 30.26 2.27 20.70
C THR A 176 31.31 3.36 20.58
N PHE A 177 31.38 4.21 21.61
CA PHE A 177 32.51 5.08 21.91
C PHE A 177 33.24 4.59 23.16
#